data_AF-A0A7D3Y2A0-F1
#
_entry.id   AF-A0A7D3Y2A0-F1
#
_cell.length_a   1.000
_cell.length_b   1.000
_cell.length_c   1.000
_cell.angle_alpha   90.00
_cell.angle_beta   90.00
_cell.angle_gamma   90.00
#
_symmetry.space_group_name_H-M   'P 1'
#
loop_
_entity.id
_entity.type
_entity.pdbx_description
1 polymer ?
#
loop_
_entity_poly.entity_id
_entity_poly.type
_entity_poly.pdbx_seq_one_letter_code
_entity_poly.pdbx_strand_id
1 'polypeptide(L)'
;MPSQTSEPGGPPAACPACGEAVPDGASFCPDCGADLGDPSDPAYCAECGAAFDDDDRFCSNCGASRAGGESAASERSSGRSGGADRPPSPSAASPDESERAFRRRVQDHLDAGWEIEQDAGDRVVLVDRGIGSVGVHVLLFFFTSGIGNLLYGWWHYSKLAERRRLVRGDSTPTRAPSSAPGESRTETVAGYLLIALLFVIGGWIAFLGGTSGSVPAALIGLAFVGLGLGVSPPVRRRLDRRHGVTEFGRQKTVDHRVVRPPESVEEPCVVCDEPFDRGLVRRRRDETVVAGVPVRTHSVRYNHYCADCARSELFADDVESLSLDELGDEEPAADAANETADATKADSTTTDSVRESADRTD
;
A
#
# COMPACT_ATOMS: atom_id res chain seq x y z
N MET A 1 -40.17 -3.83 -53.11
CA MET A 1 -39.90 -4.41 -51.78
C MET A 1 -39.20 -3.34 -50.95
N PRO A 2 -39.91 -2.55 -50.12
CA PRO A 2 -39.25 -1.77 -49.08
C PRO A 2 -38.81 -2.72 -47.96
N SER A 3 -37.56 -2.61 -47.53
CA SER A 3 -36.99 -3.37 -46.42
C SER A 3 -37.57 -2.89 -45.09
N GLN A 4 -38.01 -3.82 -44.25
CA GLN A 4 -38.53 -3.51 -42.92
C GLN A 4 -37.38 -3.10 -41.98
N THR A 5 -37.54 -1.96 -41.30
CA THR A 5 -36.73 -1.58 -40.14
C THR A 5 -37.27 -2.30 -38.92
N SER A 6 -36.44 -3.13 -38.28
CA SER A 6 -36.75 -3.70 -36.96
C SER A 6 -36.46 -2.66 -35.89
N GLU A 7 -37.49 -2.11 -35.25
CA GLU A 7 -37.37 -1.33 -34.01
C GLU A 7 -37.38 -2.29 -32.81
N PRO A 8 -36.35 -2.31 -31.94
CA PRO A 8 -36.47 -2.82 -30.59
C PRO A 8 -36.97 -1.68 -29.69
N GLY A 9 -38.24 -1.75 -29.29
CA GLY A 9 -38.88 -0.75 -28.44
C GLY A 9 -38.86 -1.12 -26.95
N GLY A 10 -37.76 -0.83 -26.26
CA GLY A 10 -37.73 -0.62 -24.81
C GLY A 10 -37.61 0.88 -24.50
N PRO A 11 -38.13 1.40 -23.37
CA PRO A 11 -37.74 2.73 -22.92
C PRO A 11 -36.27 2.67 -22.47
N PRO A 12 -35.38 3.54 -22.99
CA PRO A 12 -33.96 3.49 -22.65
C PRO A 12 -33.77 3.66 -21.14
N ALA A 13 -32.98 2.78 -20.54
CA ALA A 13 -32.63 2.90 -19.13
C ALA A 13 -31.82 4.19 -18.92
N ALA A 14 -32.22 5.02 -17.96
CA ALA A 14 -31.44 6.20 -17.60
C ALA A 14 -30.22 5.79 -16.79
N CYS A 15 -29.05 6.34 -17.13
CA CYS A 15 -27.80 6.08 -16.41
C CYS A 15 -27.94 6.51 -14.94
N PRO A 16 -27.65 5.65 -13.95
CA PRO A 16 -27.80 5.99 -12.54
C PRO A 16 -26.80 7.05 -12.06
N ALA A 17 -25.69 7.26 -12.79
CA ALA A 17 -24.65 8.22 -12.45
C ALA A 17 -24.90 9.64 -12.99
N CYS A 18 -25.41 9.79 -14.21
CA CYS A 18 -25.61 11.10 -14.87
C CYS A 18 -27.07 11.41 -15.24
N GLY A 19 -27.98 10.42 -15.25
CA GLY A 19 -29.38 10.56 -15.63
C GLY A 19 -29.69 10.55 -17.12
N GLU A 20 -28.67 10.46 -17.99
CA GLU A 20 -28.83 10.47 -19.45
C GLU A 20 -29.32 9.11 -19.99
N ALA A 21 -30.00 9.13 -21.14
CA ALA A 21 -30.59 7.92 -21.73
C ALA A 21 -29.52 6.97 -22.31
N VAL A 22 -29.48 5.73 -21.84
CA VAL A 22 -28.54 4.71 -22.31
C VAL A 22 -29.19 3.80 -23.36
N PRO A 23 -28.49 3.44 -24.46
CA PRO A 23 -28.91 2.37 -25.36
C PRO A 23 -29.07 1.01 -24.65
N ASP A 24 -30.10 0.25 -25.04
CA ASP A 24 -30.35 -1.09 -24.48
C ASP A 24 -29.14 -2.03 -24.67
N GLY A 25 -28.66 -2.61 -23.57
CA GLY A 25 -27.54 -3.55 -23.57
C GLY A 25 -26.13 -2.93 -23.61
N ALA A 26 -25.99 -1.62 -23.43
CA ALA A 26 -24.67 -1.00 -23.29
C ALA A 26 -24.07 -1.28 -21.90
N SER A 27 -22.86 -1.84 -21.86
CA SER A 27 -22.11 -2.06 -20.61
C SER A 27 -21.56 -0.76 -19.99
N PHE A 28 -21.46 0.31 -20.77
CA PHE A 28 -20.97 1.61 -20.31
C PHE A 28 -21.86 2.75 -20.82
N CYS A 29 -22.07 3.77 -20.00
CA CYS A 29 -22.77 4.99 -20.40
C CYS A 29 -21.88 5.83 -21.36
N PRO A 30 -22.33 6.14 -22.59
CA PRO A 30 -21.50 6.85 -23.56
C PRO A 30 -21.19 8.31 -23.18
N ASP A 31 -22.02 8.95 -22.34
CA ASP A 31 -21.88 10.36 -21.97
C ASP A 31 -20.98 10.60 -20.75
N CYS A 32 -20.92 9.65 -19.81
CA CYS A 32 -20.15 9.82 -18.57
C CYS A 32 -19.15 8.69 -18.26
N GLY A 33 -19.11 7.61 -19.07
CA GLY A 33 -18.21 6.48 -18.88
C GLY A 33 -18.50 5.60 -17.66
N ALA A 34 -19.67 5.74 -17.03
CA ALA A 34 -20.07 4.87 -15.92
C ALA A 34 -20.35 3.45 -16.42
N ASP A 35 -19.79 2.45 -15.76
CA ASP A 35 -20.16 1.04 -15.95
C ASP A 35 -21.62 0.82 -15.52
N LEU A 36 -22.32 -0.03 -16.26
CA LEU A 36 -23.74 -0.34 -16.09
C LEU A 36 -23.98 -1.84 -15.83
N GLY A 37 -22.91 -2.65 -15.83
CA GLY A 37 -22.93 -4.10 -15.65
C GLY A 37 -23.49 -4.86 -16.85
N ASP A 38 -23.24 -6.17 -16.89
CA ASP A 38 -23.95 -7.06 -17.81
C ASP A 38 -25.30 -7.46 -17.16
N PRO A 39 -26.46 -7.19 -17.79
CA PRO A 39 -27.77 -7.57 -17.24
C PRO A 39 -28.00 -9.09 -17.14
N SER A 40 -27.07 -9.92 -17.64
CA SER A 40 -27.08 -11.38 -17.51
C SER A 40 -26.22 -11.93 -16.36
N ASP A 41 -25.43 -11.10 -15.67
CA ASP A 41 -24.57 -11.55 -14.56
C ASP A 41 -25.42 -12.01 -13.34
N PRO A 42 -25.28 -13.26 -12.86
CA PRO A 42 -26.17 -13.79 -11.83
C PRO A 42 -25.98 -13.07 -10.49
N ALA A 43 -27.10 -12.77 -9.82
CA ALA A 43 -27.12 -12.07 -8.53
C ALA A 43 -26.66 -12.94 -7.35
N TYR A 44 -26.62 -14.28 -7.50
CA TYR A 44 -26.25 -15.23 -6.44
C TYR A 44 -25.27 -16.29 -6.95
N CYS A 45 -24.29 -16.62 -6.11
CA CYS A 45 -23.26 -17.61 -6.40
C CYS A 45 -23.82 -19.03 -6.43
N ALA A 46 -23.57 -19.76 -7.52
CA ALA A 46 -23.99 -21.16 -7.69
C ALA A 46 -23.38 -22.10 -6.63
N GLU A 47 -22.13 -21.88 -6.22
CA GLU A 47 -21.39 -22.77 -5.30
C GLU A 47 -21.82 -22.62 -3.82
N CYS A 48 -22.22 -21.42 -3.38
CA CYS A 48 -22.49 -21.16 -1.96
C CYS A 48 -23.76 -20.37 -1.64
N GLY A 49 -24.54 -19.97 -2.66
CA GLY A 49 -25.81 -19.25 -2.50
C GLY A 49 -25.71 -17.81 -1.97
N ALA A 50 -24.51 -17.27 -1.75
CA ALA A 50 -24.33 -15.89 -1.33
C ALA A 50 -24.59 -14.91 -2.50
N ALA A 51 -25.18 -13.76 -2.21
CA ALA A 51 -25.33 -12.69 -3.19
C ALA A 51 -23.95 -12.13 -3.60
N PHE A 52 -23.81 -11.80 -4.88
CA PHE A 52 -22.71 -10.95 -5.35
C PHE A 52 -23.02 -9.49 -4.99
N ASP A 53 -21.97 -8.70 -4.75
CA ASP A 53 -22.07 -7.24 -4.78
C ASP A 53 -22.02 -6.77 -6.25
N ASP A 54 -22.53 -5.57 -6.57
CA ASP A 54 -22.92 -5.24 -7.96
C ASP A 54 -21.77 -5.37 -8.99
N ASP A 55 -20.52 -5.13 -8.60
CA ASP A 55 -19.30 -5.24 -9.44
C ASP A 55 -18.45 -6.51 -9.19
N ASP A 56 -18.86 -7.42 -8.28
CA ASP A 56 -18.03 -8.57 -7.85
C ASP A 56 -17.94 -9.66 -8.97
N ARG A 57 -16.79 -9.79 -9.65
CA ARG A 57 -16.55 -10.88 -10.64
C ARG A 57 -16.35 -12.26 -10.00
N PHE A 58 -16.09 -12.32 -8.69
CA PHE A 58 -15.95 -13.55 -7.90
C PHE A 58 -16.72 -13.44 -6.59
N CYS A 59 -17.24 -14.56 -6.08
CA CYS A 59 -18.13 -14.55 -4.94
C CYS A 59 -17.39 -14.14 -3.67
N SER A 60 -17.81 -13.03 -3.06
CA SER A 60 -17.26 -12.53 -1.79
C SER A 60 -17.38 -13.51 -0.60
N ASN A 61 -18.13 -14.61 -0.71
CA ASN A 61 -18.26 -15.64 0.32
C ASN A 61 -17.39 -16.90 0.10
N CYS A 62 -17.21 -17.37 -1.15
CA CYS A 62 -16.49 -18.63 -1.44
C CYS A 62 -15.44 -18.57 -2.56
N GLY A 63 -15.29 -17.43 -3.27
CA GLY A 63 -14.29 -17.25 -4.33
C GLY A 63 -14.68 -17.73 -5.73
N ALA A 64 -15.80 -18.45 -5.91
CA ALA A 64 -16.24 -18.92 -7.23
C ALA A 64 -16.63 -17.76 -8.17
N SER A 65 -16.35 -17.88 -9.48
CA SER A 65 -16.64 -16.84 -10.48
C SER A 65 -18.14 -16.53 -10.61
N ARG A 66 -18.47 -15.28 -10.99
CA ARG A 66 -19.85 -14.84 -11.22
C ARG A 66 -20.43 -15.37 -12.54
N ALA A 67 -19.63 -15.36 -13.61
CA ALA A 67 -20.00 -16.03 -14.85
C ALA A 67 -20.07 -17.56 -14.63
N GLY A 68 -21.29 -18.09 -14.45
CA GLY A 68 -21.57 -19.51 -14.32
C GLY A 68 -21.89 -20.14 -15.67
N GLY A 69 -20.93 -20.87 -16.25
CA GLY A 69 -21.10 -21.57 -17.53
C GLY A 69 -20.00 -22.61 -17.80
N GLU A 70 -20.34 -23.88 -17.63
CA GLU A 70 -19.55 -25.07 -17.99
C GLU A 70 -19.19 -25.08 -19.51
N SER A 71 -18.13 -25.71 -20.02
CA SER A 71 -17.07 -26.57 -19.46
C SER A 71 -15.96 -26.74 -20.51
N ALA A 72 -14.69 -26.84 -20.12
CA ALA A 72 -13.74 -27.76 -20.78
C ALA A 72 -12.51 -28.00 -19.90
N ALA A 73 -12.33 -29.24 -19.44
CA ALA A 73 -11.04 -29.69 -18.93
C ALA A 73 -10.00 -29.61 -20.06
N SER A 74 -8.98 -28.76 -19.91
CA SER A 74 -7.76 -28.91 -20.70
C SER A 74 -6.86 -29.97 -20.05
N GLU A 75 -7.30 -31.23 -20.14
CA GLU A 75 -6.38 -32.35 -20.17
C GLU A 75 -5.43 -32.19 -21.38
N ARG A 76 -4.34 -31.42 -21.19
CA ARG A 76 -3.15 -31.54 -22.06
C ARG A 76 -2.20 -32.51 -21.39
N SER A 77 -2.51 -33.78 -21.57
CA SER A 77 -1.66 -34.88 -21.19
C SER A 77 -0.31 -34.83 -21.93
N SER A 78 0.76 -34.87 -21.13
CA SER A 78 2.00 -35.61 -21.44
C SER A 78 2.72 -35.34 -22.77
N GLY A 79 3.21 -34.11 -22.96
CA GLY A 79 4.45 -33.86 -23.72
C GLY A 79 5.68 -34.15 -22.85
N ARG A 80 6.12 -35.42 -22.79
CA ARG A 80 7.14 -35.93 -21.86
C ARG A 80 8.54 -35.32 -22.06
N SER A 81 9.08 -34.68 -21.02
CA SER A 81 10.52 -34.62 -20.70
C SER A 81 10.68 -34.58 -19.18
N GLY A 82 11.38 -35.57 -18.61
CA GLY A 82 11.35 -35.80 -17.16
C GLY A 82 12.41 -35.01 -16.39
N GLY A 83 11.97 -34.33 -15.32
CA GLY A 83 12.79 -33.89 -14.20
C GLY A 83 12.02 -34.18 -12.93
N ALA A 84 12.60 -34.94 -12.00
CA ALA A 84 11.95 -35.27 -10.73
C ALA A 84 12.39 -34.27 -9.66
N ASP A 85 11.63 -33.19 -9.49
CA ASP A 85 11.91 -32.22 -8.44
C ASP A 85 11.56 -32.77 -7.06
N ARG A 86 12.61 -33.34 -6.47
CA ARG A 86 12.81 -33.56 -5.03
C ARG A 86 12.41 -32.27 -4.26
N PRO A 87 11.82 -32.35 -3.06
CA PRO A 87 11.70 -31.17 -2.19
C PRO A 87 13.07 -30.47 -2.06
N PRO A 88 13.13 -29.14 -2.14
CA PRO A 88 14.38 -28.41 -2.36
C PRO A 88 15.36 -28.61 -1.20
N SER A 89 16.38 -29.44 -1.46
CA SER A 89 17.57 -29.49 -0.61
C SER A 89 18.40 -28.22 -0.87
N PRO A 90 18.99 -27.60 0.17
CA PRO A 90 19.77 -26.37 -0.02
C PRO A 90 21.02 -26.69 -0.83
N SER A 91 21.10 -26.22 -2.08
CA SER A 91 22.22 -26.51 -2.97
C SER A 91 22.47 -25.39 -3.98
N ALA A 92 23.66 -24.82 -3.87
CA ALA A 92 24.40 -24.01 -4.85
C ALA A 92 23.69 -22.79 -5.48
N ALA A 93 24.30 -21.63 -5.25
CA ALA A 93 24.04 -20.37 -5.96
C ALA A 93 23.87 -20.58 -7.47
N SER A 94 22.71 -20.23 -8.01
CA SER A 94 22.51 -20.14 -9.46
C SER A 94 23.28 -18.92 -9.98
N PRO A 95 24.27 -19.11 -10.89
CA PRO A 95 25.23 -18.06 -11.23
C PRO A 95 24.68 -16.92 -12.10
N ASP A 96 23.38 -16.94 -12.44
CA ASP A 96 22.74 -15.98 -13.34
C ASP A 96 21.41 -15.46 -12.77
N GLU A 97 21.44 -14.99 -11.52
CA GLU A 97 20.36 -14.16 -11.00
C GLU A 97 20.28 -12.87 -11.82
N SER A 98 19.19 -12.70 -12.57
CA SER A 98 18.92 -11.48 -13.33
C SER A 98 19.04 -10.24 -12.42
N GLU A 99 19.61 -9.15 -12.96
CA GLU A 99 19.78 -7.90 -12.20
C GLU A 99 18.46 -7.38 -11.61
N ARG A 100 17.32 -7.59 -12.30
CA ARG A 100 15.99 -7.24 -11.81
C ARG A 100 15.54 -8.09 -10.61
N ALA A 101 15.99 -9.34 -10.48
CA ALA A 101 15.76 -10.15 -9.29
C ALA A 101 16.64 -9.67 -8.13
N PHE A 102 17.93 -9.45 -8.37
CA PHE A 102 18.86 -8.93 -7.36
C PHE A 102 18.39 -7.59 -6.78
N ARG A 103 18.07 -6.61 -7.65
CA ARG A 103 17.53 -5.31 -7.23
C ARG A 103 16.24 -5.46 -6.42
N ARG A 104 15.33 -6.38 -6.79
CA ARG A 104 14.10 -6.66 -6.01
C ARG A 104 14.40 -7.18 -4.61
N ARG A 105 15.37 -8.06 -4.41
CA ARG A 105 15.76 -8.51 -3.05
C ARG A 105 16.42 -7.42 -2.22
N VAL A 106 17.21 -6.54 -2.85
CA VAL A 106 17.79 -5.37 -2.17
C VAL A 106 16.65 -4.45 -1.70
N GLN A 107 15.64 -4.20 -2.55
CA GLN A 107 14.46 -3.43 -2.17
C GLN A 107 13.66 -4.11 -1.04
N ASP A 108 13.46 -5.43 -1.02
CA ASP A 108 12.80 -6.10 0.12
C ASP A 108 13.53 -5.86 1.45
N HIS A 109 14.86 -5.79 1.44
CA HIS A 109 15.63 -5.46 2.64
C HIS A 109 15.50 -3.98 3.02
N LEU A 110 15.48 -3.07 2.05
CA LEU A 110 15.22 -1.64 2.32
C LEU A 110 13.82 -1.44 2.92
N ASP A 111 12.79 -2.09 2.34
CA ASP A 111 11.42 -2.11 2.86
C ASP A 111 11.35 -2.69 4.28
N ALA A 112 12.18 -3.69 4.59
CA ALA A 112 12.31 -4.27 5.93
C ALA A 112 13.07 -3.38 6.94
N GLY A 113 13.62 -2.23 6.50
CA GLY A 113 14.29 -1.25 7.37
C GLY A 113 15.83 -1.27 7.33
N TRP A 114 16.46 -1.96 6.39
CA TRP A 114 17.92 -1.90 6.20
C TRP A 114 18.33 -0.63 5.43
N GLU A 115 19.52 -0.08 5.71
CA GLU A 115 20.13 1.01 4.94
C GLU A 115 21.25 0.47 4.02
N ILE A 116 21.54 1.15 2.91
CA ILE A 116 22.73 0.84 2.09
C ILE A 116 23.96 1.56 2.65
N GLU A 117 25.02 0.81 2.97
CA GLU A 117 26.34 1.35 3.30
C GLU A 117 27.23 1.47 2.04
N GLN A 118 27.12 0.51 1.12
CA GLN A 118 27.88 0.48 -0.13
C GLN A 118 27.13 -0.27 -1.23
N ASP A 119 27.06 0.30 -2.43
CA ASP A 119 26.56 -0.36 -3.64
C ASP A 119 27.72 -0.52 -4.65
N ALA A 120 27.89 -1.75 -5.15
CA ALA A 120 28.84 -2.12 -6.20
C ALA A 120 28.15 -2.78 -7.42
N GLY A 121 26.81 -2.77 -7.49
CA GLY A 121 26.00 -3.30 -8.59
C GLY A 121 25.86 -4.83 -8.63
N ASP A 122 26.95 -5.57 -8.41
CA ASP A 122 26.95 -7.03 -8.23
C ASP A 122 26.76 -7.46 -6.76
N ARG A 123 26.96 -6.50 -5.85
CA ARG A 123 27.06 -6.66 -4.41
C ARG A 123 26.59 -5.39 -3.72
N VAL A 124 25.77 -5.55 -2.69
CA VAL A 124 25.32 -4.45 -1.83
C VAL A 124 25.66 -4.80 -0.39
N VAL A 125 26.28 -3.87 0.33
CA VAL A 125 26.45 -3.96 1.78
C VAL A 125 25.34 -3.15 2.42
N LEU A 126 24.48 -3.86 3.12
CA LEU A 126 23.42 -3.31 3.95
C LEU A 126 23.88 -3.19 5.40
N VAL A 127 23.31 -2.22 6.10
CA VAL A 127 23.62 -1.93 7.49
C VAL A 127 22.35 -1.57 8.26
N ASP A 128 22.28 -1.99 9.50
CA ASP A 128 21.28 -1.57 10.49
C ASP A 128 21.97 -0.67 11.52
N ARG A 129 21.40 0.53 11.76
CA ARG A 129 21.98 1.56 12.62
C ARG A 129 21.05 1.98 13.75
N GLY A 130 20.68 1.01 14.59
CA GLY A 130 19.90 1.28 15.80
C GLY A 130 20.66 2.09 16.86
N ILE A 131 19.96 3.03 17.52
CA ILE A 131 20.47 3.77 18.69
C ILE A 131 20.61 2.89 19.96
N GLY A 132 19.96 1.72 19.97
CA GLY A 132 19.93 0.80 21.10
C GLY A 132 18.59 0.77 21.82
N SER A 133 18.55 0.18 23.01
CA SER A 133 17.31 -0.01 23.76
C SER A 133 16.78 1.31 24.33
N VAL A 134 15.53 1.66 23.99
CA VAL A 134 14.82 2.82 24.55
C VAL A 134 14.79 2.79 26.09
N GLY A 135 14.66 1.61 26.69
CA GLY A 135 14.70 1.46 28.17
C GLY A 135 16.06 1.82 28.77
N VAL A 136 17.15 1.46 28.10
CA VAL A 136 18.51 1.86 28.49
C VAL A 136 18.69 3.37 28.30
N HIS A 137 18.13 3.95 27.24
CA HIS A 137 18.17 5.40 27.04
C HIS A 137 17.43 6.19 28.13
N VAL A 138 16.25 5.73 28.54
CA VAL A 138 15.50 6.32 29.65
C VAL A 138 16.29 6.21 30.96
N LEU A 139 16.88 5.04 31.25
CA LEU A 139 17.72 4.84 32.43
C LEU A 139 18.93 5.80 32.44
N LEU A 140 19.69 5.85 31.34
CA LEU A 140 20.85 6.73 31.21
C LEU A 140 20.45 8.20 31.26
N PHE A 141 19.27 8.60 30.79
CA PHE A 141 18.79 9.97 30.92
C PHE A 141 18.70 10.38 32.40
N PHE A 142 18.05 9.57 33.23
CA PHE A 142 17.89 9.84 34.66
C PHE A 142 19.21 9.79 35.44
N PHE A 143 20.11 8.85 35.12
CA PHE A 143 21.34 8.65 35.90
C PHE A 143 22.57 9.45 35.40
N THR A 144 22.53 10.00 34.18
CA THR A 144 23.70 10.70 33.58
C THR A 144 23.36 12.06 32.96
N SER A 145 22.16 12.58 33.21
CA SER A 145 21.65 13.84 32.64
C SER A 145 21.74 13.91 31.10
N GLY A 146 21.71 12.75 30.43
CA GLY A 146 21.79 12.62 28.98
C GLY A 146 23.20 12.39 28.39
N ILE A 147 24.30 12.57 29.12
CA ILE A 147 25.65 12.33 28.57
C ILE A 147 25.84 10.84 28.20
N GLY A 148 25.35 9.94 29.06
CA GLY A 148 25.33 8.51 28.80
C GLY A 148 24.50 8.14 27.56
N ASN A 149 23.46 8.91 27.23
CA ASN A 149 22.67 8.67 26.01
C ASN A 149 23.44 8.96 24.73
N LEU A 150 24.22 10.04 24.72
CA LEU A 150 25.07 10.37 23.58
C LEU A 150 26.14 9.29 23.38
N LEU A 151 26.78 8.83 24.47
CA LEU A 151 27.81 7.79 24.42
C LEU A 151 27.24 6.41 24.05
N TYR A 152 26.13 5.99 24.68
CA TYR A 152 25.47 4.72 24.39
C TYR A 152 24.92 4.69 22.96
N GLY A 153 24.20 5.73 22.55
CA GLY A 153 23.67 5.86 21.19
C GLY A 153 24.77 5.86 20.14
N TRP A 154 25.84 6.64 20.34
CA TRP A 154 27.00 6.63 19.44
C TRP A 154 27.70 5.27 19.37
N TRP A 155 27.88 4.60 20.51
CA TRP A 155 28.51 3.28 20.55
C TRP A 155 27.63 2.23 19.85
N HIS A 156 26.32 2.25 20.07
CA HIS A 156 25.39 1.34 19.40
C HIS A 156 25.38 1.58 17.88
N TYR A 157 25.21 2.84 17.47
CA TYR A 157 25.16 3.28 16.07
C TYR A 157 26.47 3.03 15.29
N SER A 158 27.64 3.07 15.95
CA SER A 158 28.94 2.96 15.28
C SER A 158 29.67 1.63 15.47
N LYS A 159 29.44 0.91 16.57
CA LYS A 159 30.14 -0.35 16.91
C LYS A 159 29.25 -1.59 16.91
N LEU A 160 27.96 -1.44 17.20
CA LEU A 160 26.98 -2.54 17.14
C LEU A 160 26.11 -2.52 15.87
N ALA A 161 26.42 -1.67 14.90
CA ALA A 161 25.74 -1.67 13.61
C ALA A 161 25.88 -3.04 12.92
N GLU A 162 24.75 -3.73 12.74
CA GLU A 162 24.69 -5.03 12.08
C GLU A 162 24.93 -4.83 10.58
N ARG A 163 25.89 -5.55 10.00
CA ARG A 163 26.21 -5.46 8.56
C ARG A 163 25.86 -6.75 7.86
N ARG A 164 25.17 -6.65 6.72
CA ARG A 164 24.78 -7.78 5.89
C ARG A 164 25.21 -7.54 4.45
N ARG A 165 25.98 -8.47 3.88
CA ARG A 165 26.42 -8.41 2.48
C ARG A 165 25.47 -9.24 1.62
N LEU A 166 24.78 -8.59 0.68
CA LEU A 166 24.05 -9.25 -0.39
C LEU A 166 24.94 -9.36 -1.63
N VAL A 167 24.83 -10.48 -2.35
CA VAL A 167 25.59 -10.78 -3.57
C VAL A 167 24.63 -11.33 -4.61
N ARG A 168 24.79 -10.94 -5.88
CA ARG A 168 24.03 -11.53 -6.99
C ARG A 168 24.27 -13.04 -7.05
N GLY A 169 23.19 -13.81 -7.17
CA GLY A 169 23.23 -15.29 -7.20
C GLY A 169 23.29 -15.97 -5.83
N ASP A 170 23.56 -15.25 -4.74
CA ASP A 170 23.47 -15.80 -3.37
C ASP A 170 22.00 -15.99 -2.95
N SER A 171 21.70 -16.97 -2.11
CA SER A 171 20.33 -17.31 -1.66
C SER A 171 19.98 -16.76 -0.26
N THR A 172 20.70 -15.71 0.19
CA THR A 172 20.49 -15.06 1.49
C THR A 172 19.04 -14.54 1.62
N PRO A 173 18.23 -15.09 2.55
CA PRO A 173 16.82 -14.74 2.66
C PRO A 173 16.61 -13.37 3.32
N THR A 174 15.59 -12.64 2.89
CA THR A 174 15.16 -11.39 3.52
C THR A 174 14.81 -11.63 4.98
N ARG A 175 15.31 -10.77 5.87
CA ARG A 175 15.10 -10.81 7.31
C ARG A 175 15.02 -9.37 7.81
N ALA A 176 14.12 -9.09 8.75
CA ALA A 176 14.11 -7.81 9.44
C ALA A 176 15.43 -7.57 10.19
N PRO A 177 15.95 -6.33 10.23
CA PRO A 177 17.11 -5.96 11.02
C PRO A 177 16.85 -6.16 12.52
N SER A 178 17.91 -6.31 13.33
CA SER A 178 17.74 -6.51 14.77
C SER A 178 17.22 -5.27 15.52
N SER A 179 17.39 -4.07 14.97
CA SER A 179 16.76 -2.84 15.49
C SER A 179 15.31 -2.61 15.03
N ALA A 180 14.79 -3.43 14.10
CA ALA A 180 13.45 -3.25 13.54
C ALA A 180 12.42 -3.07 14.66
N PRO A 181 11.51 -2.06 14.56
CA PRO A 181 10.54 -1.78 15.61
C PRO A 181 9.45 -2.86 15.63
N GLY A 182 9.77 -4.00 16.24
CA GLY A 182 8.78 -5.02 16.62
C GLY A 182 7.78 -4.37 17.57
N GLU A 183 6.55 -4.18 17.06
CA GLU A 183 5.48 -3.29 17.58
C GLU A 183 5.68 -2.90 19.04
N SER A 184 6.32 -1.75 19.26
CA SER A 184 6.97 -1.52 20.55
C SER A 184 5.92 -1.39 21.65
N ARG A 185 5.89 -2.40 22.52
CA ARG A 185 4.95 -2.48 23.64
C ARG A 185 5.07 -1.25 24.55
N THR A 186 6.25 -0.62 24.55
CA THR A 186 6.58 0.65 25.20
C THR A 186 5.85 1.87 24.62
N GLU A 187 5.84 2.07 23.29
CA GLU A 187 5.12 3.21 22.67
C GLU A 187 3.62 3.08 22.86
N THR A 188 3.10 1.86 22.70
CA THR A 188 1.69 1.55 22.94
C THR A 188 1.30 1.85 24.39
N VAL A 189 2.12 1.43 25.38
CA VAL A 189 1.89 1.74 26.80
C VAL A 189 2.01 3.25 27.08
N ALA A 190 3.01 3.93 26.53
CA ALA A 190 3.18 5.38 26.72
C ALA A 190 1.99 6.18 26.18
N GLY A 191 1.45 5.79 25.01
CA GLY A 191 0.23 6.36 24.45
C GLY A 191 -0.97 6.18 25.38
N TYR A 192 -1.20 4.97 25.91
CA TYR A 192 -2.29 4.72 26.85
C TYR A 192 -2.12 5.45 28.20
N LEU A 193 -0.89 5.62 28.70
CA LEU A 193 -0.62 6.40 29.91
C LEU A 193 -0.93 7.90 29.71
N LEU A 194 -0.53 8.47 28.56
CA LEU A 194 -0.84 9.86 28.23
C LEU A 194 -2.36 10.07 28.07
N ILE A 195 -3.06 9.12 27.45
CA ILE A 195 -4.53 9.15 27.35
C ILE A 195 -5.16 9.11 28.75
N ALA A 196 -4.75 8.17 29.61
CA ALA A 196 -5.26 8.08 30.98
C ALA A 196 -5.03 9.37 31.77
N LEU A 197 -3.85 10.00 31.62
CA LEU A 197 -3.54 11.29 32.24
C LEU A 197 -4.49 12.41 31.75
N LEU A 198 -4.75 12.50 30.44
CA LEU A 198 -5.70 13.46 29.87
C LEU A 198 -7.13 13.26 30.40
N PHE A 199 -7.59 12.02 30.54
CA PHE A 199 -8.89 11.70 31.15
C PHE A 199 -8.96 12.10 32.62
N VAL A 200 -7.93 11.80 33.42
CA VAL A 200 -7.88 12.15 34.84
C VAL A 200 -7.86 13.66 35.04
N ILE A 201 -6.97 14.37 34.34
CA ILE A 201 -6.87 15.83 34.43
C ILE A 201 -8.15 16.50 33.92
N GLY A 202 -8.64 16.10 32.74
CA GLY A 202 -9.83 16.66 32.14
C GLY A 202 -11.09 16.42 32.98
N GLY A 203 -11.28 15.20 33.49
CA GLY A 203 -12.38 14.86 34.39
C GLY A 203 -12.32 15.63 35.72
N TRP A 204 -11.13 15.80 36.30
CA TRP A 204 -10.94 16.57 37.53
C TRP A 204 -11.23 18.06 37.34
N ILE A 205 -10.74 18.67 36.25
CA ILE A 205 -11.04 20.06 35.88
C ILE A 205 -12.54 20.24 35.62
N ALA A 206 -13.17 19.30 34.90
CA ALA A 206 -14.61 19.35 34.62
C ALA A 206 -15.44 19.27 35.90
N PHE A 207 -15.08 18.38 36.82
CA PHE A 207 -15.72 18.24 38.13
C PHE A 207 -15.59 19.53 38.96
N LEU A 208 -14.37 20.07 39.11
CA LEU A 208 -14.15 21.32 39.83
C LEU A 208 -14.90 22.51 39.22
N GLY A 209 -14.91 22.62 37.88
CA GLY A 209 -15.67 23.62 37.14
C GLY A 209 -17.17 23.52 37.44
N GLY A 210 -17.73 22.31 37.43
CA GLY A 210 -19.11 22.05 37.83
C GLY A 210 -19.41 22.46 39.28
N THR A 211 -18.59 22.03 40.24
CA THR A 211 -18.80 22.37 41.67
C THR A 211 -18.64 23.85 42.00
N SER A 212 -17.90 24.60 41.18
CA SER A 212 -17.67 26.04 41.34
C SER A 212 -18.60 26.92 40.49
N GLY A 213 -19.45 26.33 39.66
CA GLY A 213 -20.31 27.06 38.70
C GLY A 213 -19.55 27.69 37.52
N SER A 214 -18.26 27.37 37.35
CA SER A 214 -17.42 27.92 36.29
C SER A 214 -17.59 27.14 34.98
N VAL A 215 -18.53 27.59 34.14
CA VAL A 215 -18.77 27.03 32.79
C VAL A 215 -17.49 26.98 31.93
N PRO A 216 -16.62 28.01 31.89
CA PRO A 216 -15.38 27.94 31.11
C PRO A 216 -14.43 26.84 31.60
N ALA A 217 -14.30 26.66 32.92
CA ALA A 217 -13.47 25.58 33.48
C ALA A 217 -14.06 24.20 33.14
N ALA A 218 -15.38 24.03 33.22
CA ALA A 218 -16.04 22.79 32.85
C ALA A 218 -15.78 22.42 31.37
N LEU A 219 -15.88 23.39 30.46
CA LEU A 219 -15.60 23.20 29.03
C LEU A 219 -14.13 22.85 28.75
N ILE A 220 -13.18 23.47 29.46
CA ILE A 220 -11.75 23.13 29.35
C ILE A 220 -11.51 21.67 29.77
N GLY A 221 -12.10 21.23 30.89
CA GLY A 221 -11.99 19.84 31.34
C GLY A 221 -12.55 18.84 30.31
N LEU A 222 -13.72 19.14 29.73
CA LEU A 222 -14.31 18.36 28.64
C LEU A 222 -13.45 18.34 27.38
N ALA A 223 -12.76 19.44 27.04
CA ALA A 223 -11.84 19.49 25.91
C ALA A 223 -10.62 18.58 26.10
N PHE A 224 -10.06 18.48 27.32
CA PHE A 224 -9.00 17.52 27.64
C PHE A 224 -9.48 16.06 27.51
N VAL A 225 -10.69 15.75 27.95
CA VAL A 225 -11.32 14.43 27.76
C VAL A 225 -11.54 14.12 26.27
N GLY A 226 -12.04 15.09 25.50
CA GLY A 226 -12.22 14.98 24.05
C GLY A 226 -10.91 14.77 23.29
N LEU A 227 -9.83 15.45 23.70
CA LEU A 227 -8.50 15.25 23.17
C LEU A 227 -7.97 13.84 23.49
N GLY A 228 -8.16 13.36 24.72
CA GLY A 228 -7.82 11.99 25.12
C GLY A 228 -8.54 10.93 24.26
N LEU A 229 -9.82 11.14 23.97
CA LEU A 229 -10.60 10.31 23.03
C LEU A 229 -10.02 10.38 21.60
N GLY A 230 -9.82 11.57 21.05
CA GLY A 230 -9.34 11.77 19.68
C GLY A 230 -7.88 11.37 19.42
N VAL A 231 -7.05 11.29 20.47
CA VAL A 231 -5.69 10.74 20.39
C VAL A 231 -5.70 9.21 20.55
N SER A 232 -6.77 8.62 21.10
CA SER A 232 -6.78 7.19 21.39
C SER A 232 -6.67 6.31 20.12
N PRO A 233 -5.77 5.31 20.11
CA PRO A 233 -5.61 4.39 18.98
C PRO A 233 -6.92 3.77 18.45
N PRO A 234 -7.88 3.29 19.28
CA PRO A 234 -9.12 2.71 18.76
C PRO A 234 -10.06 3.74 18.11
N VAL A 235 -10.02 5.01 18.51
CA VAL A 235 -10.81 6.08 17.89
C VAL A 235 -10.15 6.57 16.61
N ARG A 236 -8.83 6.79 16.62
CA ARG A 236 -8.07 7.15 15.39
C ARG A 236 -8.27 6.11 14.29
N ARG A 237 -8.04 4.83 14.60
CA ARG A 237 -8.29 3.70 13.68
C ARG A 237 -9.74 3.60 13.18
N ARG A 238 -10.72 4.33 13.73
CA ARG A 238 -12.10 4.45 13.20
C ARG A 238 -12.27 5.72 12.36
N LEU A 239 -11.71 6.84 12.78
CA LEU A 239 -11.74 8.11 12.05
C LEU A 239 -10.89 8.11 10.77
N ASP A 240 -9.82 7.31 10.75
CA ASP A 240 -8.98 7.05 9.57
C ASP A 240 -9.72 6.17 8.53
N ARG A 241 -10.73 5.40 8.98
CA ARG A 241 -11.63 4.59 8.16
C ARG A 241 -13.04 5.20 8.10
N ARG A 242 -13.14 6.53 8.11
CA ARG A 242 -14.43 7.21 7.96
C ARG A 242 -14.85 7.20 6.49
N HIS A 243 -16.14 7.00 6.28
CA HIS A 243 -16.80 7.07 4.99
C HIS A 243 -17.48 8.44 4.80
N GLY A 244 -18.32 8.57 3.77
CA GLY A 244 -19.16 9.75 3.58
C GLY A 244 -20.06 10.00 4.79
N VAL A 245 -20.18 11.27 5.19
CA VAL A 245 -20.95 11.67 6.39
C VAL A 245 -22.45 11.36 6.30
N THR A 246 -22.94 11.08 5.09
CA THR A 246 -24.32 10.67 4.76
C THR A 246 -24.54 9.16 4.89
N GLU A 247 -23.50 8.36 5.15
CA GLU A 247 -23.61 6.91 5.19
C GLU A 247 -24.00 6.39 6.59
N PHE A 248 -25.06 5.59 6.62
CA PHE A 248 -25.63 4.98 7.82
C PHE A 248 -26.05 3.53 7.55
N GLY A 249 -25.98 2.69 8.56
CA GLY A 249 -26.47 1.31 8.50
C GLY A 249 -25.34 0.29 8.44
N ARG A 250 -25.57 -0.82 7.75
CA ARG A 250 -24.61 -1.92 7.63
C ARG A 250 -23.87 -1.80 6.30
N GLN A 251 -22.54 -1.79 6.35
CA GLN A 251 -21.69 -1.72 5.17
C GLN A 251 -20.60 -2.79 5.17
N LYS A 252 -20.22 -3.20 3.97
CA LYS A 252 -19.01 -3.98 3.71
C LYS A 252 -17.87 -3.02 3.40
N THR A 253 -16.72 -3.19 4.03
CA THR A 253 -15.52 -2.36 3.78
C THR A 253 -14.34 -3.25 3.42
N VAL A 254 -13.57 -2.89 2.39
CA VAL A 254 -12.46 -3.68 1.88
C VAL A 254 -11.18 -2.87 1.95
N ASP A 255 -10.24 -3.30 2.79
CA ASP A 255 -8.88 -2.76 2.80
C ASP A 255 -7.95 -3.71 2.03
N HIS A 256 -6.93 -3.14 1.39
CA HIS A 256 -5.87 -3.88 0.70
C HIS A 256 -4.54 -3.66 1.42
N ARG A 257 -3.77 -4.74 1.66
CA ARG A 257 -2.38 -4.68 2.14
C ARG A 257 -1.49 -5.58 1.29
N VAL A 258 -0.40 -5.04 0.75
CA VAL A 258 0.63 -5.85 0.07
C VAL A 258 1.47 -6.58 1.11
N VAL A 259 1.70 -7.88 0.90
CA VAL A 259 2.66 -8.69 1.67
C VAL A 259 3.98 -8.72 0.94
N ARG A 260 5.07 -8.51 1.68
CA ARG A 260 6.45 -8.57 1.18
C ARG A 260 7.33 -9.31 2.19
N PRO A 261 8.36 -10.05 1.73
CA PRO A 261 9.38 -10.60 2.62
C PRO A 261 9.95 -9.50 3.54
N PRO A 262 10.18 -9.77 4.83
CA PRO A 262 10.20 -11.08 5.48
C PRO A 262 8.84 -11.56 6.02
N GLU A 263 7.73 -10.85 5.78
CA GLU A 263 6.39 -11.31 6.18
C GLU A 263 5.95 -12.48 5.29
N SER A 264 5.68 -13.63 5.89
CA SER A 264 5.13 -14.82 5.22
C SER A 264 3.68 -15.06 5.65
N VAL A 265 2.84 -15.47 4.70
CA VAL A 265 1.46 -15.92 4.94
C VAL A 265 1.47 -17.45 4.97
N GLU A 266 0.74 -18.07 5.90
CA GLU A 266 0.61 -19.54 5.99
C GLU A 266 -0.55 -20.04 5.09
N GLU A 267 -1.57 -19.21 4.91
CA GLU A 267 -2.70 -19.44 4.02
C GLU A 267 -2.30 -19.36 2.53
N PRO A 268 -2.70 -20.35 1.70
CA PRO A 268 -2.43 -20.34 0.26
C PRO A 268 -3.23 -19.25 -0.48
N CYS A 269 -2.89 -19.03 -1.75
CA CYS A 269 -3.63 -18.13 -2.63
C CYS A 269 -5.06 -18.64 -2.88
N VAL A 270 -6.08 -17.82 -2.61
CA VAL A 270 -7.50 -18.16 -2.78
C VAL A 270 -7.88 -18.49 -4.25
N VAL A 271 -7.05 -18.09 -5.22
CA VAL A 271 -7.32 -18.30 -6.66
C VAL A 271 -6.61 -19.53 -7.23
N CYS A 272 -5.36 -19.81 -6.81
CA CYS A 272 -4.55 -20.91 -7.37
C CYS A 272 -4.15 -21.99 -6.36
N ASP A 273 -4.51 -21.84 -5.08
CA ASP A 273 -4.18 -22.72 -3.94
C ASP A 273 -2.66 -22.94 -3.66
N GLU A 274 -1.79 -22.19 -4.36
CA GLU A 274 -0.33 -22.24 -4.15
C GLU A 274 0.12 -21.31 -2.99
N PRO A 275 1.15 -21.69 -2.22
CA PRO A 275 1.80 -20.82 -1.24
C PRO A 275 2.61 -19.71 -1.93
N PHE A 276 2.77 -18.56 -1.26
CA PHE A 276 3.47 -17.41 -1.84
C PHE A 276 4.23 -16.56 -0.81
N ASP A 277 5.41 -16.06 -1.19
CA ASP A 277 6.20 -15.11 -0.37
C ASP A 277 5.83 -13.63 -0.62
N ARG A 278 5.11 -13.35 -1.72
CA ARG A 278 4.72 -11.99 -2.15
C ARG A 278 3.29 -12.02 -2.67
N GLY A 279 2.48 -11.09 -2.21
CA GLY A 279 1.06 -11.09 -2.55
C GLY A 279 0.27 -9.91 -2.00
N LEU A 280 -1.04 -10.06 -1.97
CA LEU A 280 -2.01 -9.08 -1.53
C LEU A 280 -2.97 -9.75 -0.53
N VAL A 281 -3.17 -9.13 0.63
CA VAL A 281 -4.28 -9.47 1.54
C VAL A 281 -5.39 -8.46 1.32
N ARG A 282 -6.58 -8.94 0.95
CA ARG A 282 -7.82 -8.16 1.06
C ARG A 282 -8.47 -8.46 2.39
N ARG A 283 -8.57 -7.46 3.27
CA ARG A 283 -9.26 -7.52 4.54
C ARG A 283 -10.67 -6.95 4.36
N ARG A 284 -11.66 -7.83 4.27
CA ARG A 284 -13.09 -7.47 4.23
C ARG A 284 -13.63 -7.34 5.66
N ARG A 285 -14.50 -6.35 5.91
CA ARG A 285 -15.23 -6.21 7.17
C ARG A 285 -16.70 -5.95 6.92
N ASP A 286 -17.53 -6.46 7.81
CA ASP A 286 -18.92 -6.06 7.98
C ASP A 286 -18.98 -5.10 9.17
N GLU A 287 -19.32 -3.83 8.93
CA GLU A 287 -19.35 -2.78 9.95
C GLU A 287 -20.69 -2.04 9.96
N THR A 288 -21.19 -1.71 11.15
CA THR A 288 -22.23 -0.69 11.31
C THR A 288 -21.57 0.69 11.31
N VAL A 289 -21.99 1.52 10.37
CA VAL A 289 -21.54 2.89 10.16
C VAL A 289 -22.66 3.85 10.60
N VAL A 290 -22.29 4.94 11.26
CA VAL A 290 -23.20 6.02 11.68
C VAL A 290 -22.53 7.35 11.35
N ALA A 291 -23.16 8.17 10.50
CA ALA A 291 -22.60 9.43 10.01
C ALA A 291 -21.17 9.27 9.44
N GLY A 292 -20.96 8.23 8.64
CA GLY A 292 -19.65 7.87 8.08
C GLY A 292 -18.66 7.24 9.08
N VAL A 293 -18.92 7.18 10.39
CA VAL A 293 -18.00 6.58 11.37
C VAL A 293 -18.34 5.11 11.64
N PRO A 294 -17.42 4.15 11.45
CA PRO A 294 -17.67 2.75 11.81
C PRO A 294 -17.71 2.59 13.33
N VAL A 295 -18.90 2.36 13.89
CA VAL A 295 -19.14 2.22 15.34
C VAL A 295 -18.98 0.78 15.82
N ARG A 296 -19.27 -0.22 14.98
CA ARG A 296 -19.17 -1.64 15.34
C ARG A 296 -18.75 -2.50 14.16
N THR A 297 -17.69 -3.29 14.34
CA THR A 297 -17.29 -4.36 13.42
C THR A 297 -17.97 -5.64 13.86
N HIS A 298 -18.70 -6.33 12.96
CA HIS A 298 -19.39 -7.59 13.24
C HIS A 298 -18.57 -8.81 12.82
N SER A 299 -17.93 -8.74 11.66
CA SER A 299 -17.04 -9.77 11.17
C SER A 299 -15.87 -9.16 10.40
N VAL A 300 -14.74 -9.87 10.40
CA VAL A 300 -13.56 -9.58 9.59
C VAL A 300 -13.18 -10.87 8.87
N ARG A 301 -12.91 -10.79 7.58
CA ARG A 301 -12.40 -11.90 6.76
C ARG A 301 -11.17 -11.43 5.99
N TYR A 302 -10.29 -12.38 5.69
CA TYR A 302 -9.05 -12.14 4.95
C TYR A 302 -9.03 -13.08 3.74
N ASN A 303 -8.79 -12.51 2.56
CA ASN A 303 -8.52 -13.26 1.35
C ASN A 303 -7.07 -12.97 0.93
N HIS A 304 -6.34 -14.03 0.59
CA HIS A 304 -4.92 -13.99 0.31
C HIS A 304 -4.69 -14.31 -1.17
N TYR A 305 -3.92 -13.47 -1.87
CA TYR A 305 -3.70 -13.58 -3.30
C TYR A 305 -2.20 -13.52 -3.58
N CYS A 306 -1.66 -14.44 -4.36
CA CYS A 306 -0.27 -14.35 -4.81
C CYS A 306 -0.08 -13.14 -5.75
N ALA A 307 1.17 -12.71 -5.94
CA ALA A 307 1.49 -11.54 -6.77
C ALA A 307 1.10 -11.68 -8.26
N ASP A 308 0.78 -12.88 -8.74
CA ASP A 308 0.34 -13.11 -10.13
C ASP A 308 -1.19 -12.98 -10.24
N CYS A 309 -1.96 -13.73 -9.45
CA CYS A 309 -3.42 -13.62 -9.41
C CYS A 309 -3.90 -12.22 -9.01
N ALA A 310 -3.20 -11.56 -8.08
CA ALA A 310 -3.51 -10.18 -7.70
C ALA A 310 -3.25 -9.16 -8.83
N ARG A 311 -2.35 -9.46 -9.77
CA ARG A 311 -2.10 -8.60 -10.93
C ARG A 311 -3.09 -8.84 -12.05
N SER A 312 -3.47 -10.09 -12.32
CA SER A 312 -4.51 -10.37 -13.32
C SER A 312 -5.83 -9.68 -12.97
N GLU A 313 -6.22 -9.60 -11.69
CA GLU A 313 -7.43 -8.87 -11.29
C GLU A 313 -7.33 -7.34 -11.42
N LEU A 314 -6.13 -6.75 -11.40
CA LEU A 314 -5.95 -5.29 -11.46
C LEU A 314 -5.73 -4.74 -12.87
N PHE A 315 -5.42 -5.62 -13.82
CA PHE A 315 -5.01 -5.23 -15.17
C PHE A 315 -5.73 -6.02 -16.28
N ALA A 316 -6.67 -6.92 -15.99
CA ALA A 316 -7.39 -7.67 -17.03
C ALA A 316 -8.11 -6.73 -18.03
N ASP A 317 -8.71 -5.66 -17.52
CA ASP A 317 -9.53 -4.74 -18.34
C ASP A 317 -8.68 -3.74 -19.17
N ASP A 318 -7.42 -3.51 -18.79
CA ASP A 318 -6.51 -2.55 -19.46
C ASP A 318 -5.78 -3.15 -20.68
N VAL A 319 -5.63 -4.48 -20.78
CA VAL A 319 -4.84 -5.11 -21.85
C VAL A 319 -5.69 -5.48 -23.08
N GLU A 320 -7.01 -5.67 -22.92
CA GLU A 320 -7.92 -5.91 -24.07
C GLU A 320 -8.31 -4.62 -24.81
N SER A 321 -8.08 -3.44 -24.22
CA SER A 321 -8.35 -2.12 -24.84
C SER A 321 -7.14 -1.48 -25.53
N LEU A 322 -5.94 -2.07 -25.40
CA LEU A 322 -4.71 -1.62 -26.06
C LEU A 322 -4.19 -2.67 -27.06
N SER A 323 -4.97 -2.88 -28.13
CA SER A 323 -4.52 -3.62 -29.31
C SER A 323 -3.25 -2.98 -29.89
N LEU A 324 -2.13 -3.71 -29.87
CA LEU A 324 -0.83 -3.31 -30.43
C LEU A 324 -0.80 -3.36 -31.98
N ASP A 325 -1.92 -3.03 -32.63
CA ASP A 325 -2.08 -3.01 -34.08
C ASP A 325 -1.92 -1.61 -34.69
N GLU A 326 -1.79 -0.56 -33.87
CA GLU A 326 -1.65 0.85 -34.32
C GLU A 326 -0.30 1.49 -33.93
N LEU A 327 0.77 0.69 -33.92
CA LEU A 327 2.17 1.17 -33.95
C LEU A 327 2.90 0.57 -35.16
N GLY A 328 2.33 0.80 -36.34
CA GLY A 328 2.96 0.50 -37.62
C GLY A 328 3.94 1.60 -38.05
N ASP A 329 5.21 1.20 -38.21
CA ASP A 329 6.18 1.74 -39.16
C ASP A 329 6.37 3.28 -39.26
N GLU A 330 7.19 3.84 -38.35
CA GLU A 330 8.04 5.00 -38.69
C GLU A 330 9.53 4.63 -38.52
N GLU A 331 10.25 4.52 -39.64
CA GLU A 331 11.70 4.31 -39.65
C GLU A 331 12.46 5.53 -39.09
N PRO A 332 13.55 5.33 -38.32
CA PRO A 332 14.43 6.42 -37.92
C PRO A 332 15.29 6.85 -39.12
N ALA A 333 14.86 7.91 -39.82
CA ALA A 333 15.65 8.55 -40.85
C ALA A 333 16.99 9.04 -40.27
N ALA A 334 18.09 8.44 -40.73
CA ALA A 334 19.43 8.85 -40.36
C ALA A 334 19.84 10.09 -41.17
N ASP A 335 20.30 11.13 -40.49
CA ASP A 335 21.10 12.19 -41.10
C ASP A 335 22.32 12.50 -40.23
N ALA A 336 23.50 12.50 -40.86
CA ALA A 336 24.79 12.65 -40.21
C ALA A 336 25.69 13.64 -40.95
N ALA A 337 26.12 14.68 -40.24
CA ALA A 337 27.29 15.52 -40.53
C ALA A 337 27.70 16.20 -39.20
N ASN A 338 28.91 16.04 -38.63
CA ASN A 338 30.23 16.58 -39.06
C ASN A 338 30.16 18.08 -39.46
N GLU A 339 31.05 19.01 -39.09
CA GLU A 339 32.33 19.03 -38.34
C GLU A 339 32.60 20.53 -37.93
N THR A 340 33.59 21.00 -37.16
CA THR A 340 34.87 20.51 -36.57
C THR A 340 35.29 21.46 -35.43
N ALA A 341 36.06 20.99 -34.42
CA ALA A 341 37.19 21.70 -33.74
C ALA A 341 37.00 23.11 -33.07
N ASP A 342 37.83 23.61 -32.16
CA ASP A 342 38.79 23.10 -31.14
C ASP A 342 39.26 24.33 -30.29
N ALA A 343 40.08 24.11 -29.26
CA ALA A 343 41.03 25.06 -28.64
C ALA A 343 40.59 25.94 -27.44
N THR A 344 40.69 25.33 -26.25
CA THR A 344 41.81 25.57 -25.30
C THR A 344 42.04 26.95 -24.63
N LYS A 345 42.06 26.89 -23.28
CA LYS A 345 42.86 27.64 -22.27
C LYS A 345 42.34 28.98 -21.67
N ALA A 346 42.41 29.00 -20.31
CA ALA A 346 43.10 29.97 -19.44
C ALA A 346 42.90 31.49 -19.67
N ASP A 347 42.88 32.38 -18.68
CA ASP A 347 42.99 32.40 -17.20
C ASP A 347 43.02 33.92 -16.83
N SER A 348 43.12 34.23 -15.54
CA SER A 348 43.50 35.51 -14.93
C SER A 348 42.51 36.71 -14.95
N THR A 349 41.82 36.84 -13.81
CA THR A 349 41.94 37.94 -12.81
C THR A 349 42.03 39.44 -13.21
N THR A 350 41.27 40.25 -12.45
CA THR A 350 41.68 41.51 -11.77
C THR A 350 41.08 42.86 -12.26
N THR A 351 40.44 43.54 -11.29
CA THR A 351 40.08 44.98 -11.15
C THR A 351 39.18 45.64 -12.22
N ASP A 352 38.05 46.24 -11.86
CA ASP A 352 37.74 47.30 -10.86
C ASP A 352 38.04 48.72 -11.36
N SER A 353 36.98 49.53 -11.44
CA SER A 353 37.02 50.99 -11.58
C SER A 353 35.65 51.62 -11.28
N VAL A 354 35.53 52.22 -10.09
CA VAL A 354 35.14 53.64 -9.89
C VAL A 354 33.78 54.08 -10.51
N ARG A 355 32.74 54.34 -9.69
CA ARG A 355 32.32 55.69 -9.17
C ARG A 355 31.70 56.59 -10.27
N GLU A 356 30.73 57.47 -10.08
CA GLU A 356 30.03 58.02 -8.91
C GLU A 356 28.71 58.66 -9.43
N SER A 357 27.62 58.65 -8.65
CA SER A 357 26.54 59.68 -8.72
C SER A 357 25.52 59.44 -7.61
N ALA A 358 25.61 60.23 -6.55
CA ALA A 358 24.49 60.50 -5.67
C ALA A 358 23.85 61.84 -6.10
N ASP A 359 22.52 61.94 -6.04
CA ASP A 359 21.78 63.06 -5.42
C ASP A 359 20.30 63.05 -5.84
N ARG A 360 19.41 62.71 -4.90
CA ARG A 360 18.35 63.64 -4.45
C ARG A 360 17.57 63.11 -3.26
N THR A 361 17.53 63.93 -2.22
CA THR A 361 16.53 63.89 -1.15
C THR A 361 15.25 64.59 -1.57
N ASP A 362 14.10 63.99 -1.28
CA ASP A 362 13.05 64.54 -0.41
C ASP A 362 12.17 63.37 0.11
#